data_AF-A0A352WUS5-F1
#
_entry.id   AF-A0A352WUS5-F1
#
_cell.length_a   1.000
_cell.length_b   1.000
_cell.length_c   1.000
_cell.angle_alpha   90.00
_cell.angle_beta   90.00
_cell.angle_gamma   90.00
#
_symmetry.space_group_name_H-M   'P 1'
#
loop_
_entity.id
_entity.type
_entity.pdbx_description
1 polymer ?
#
loop_
_entity_poly.entity_id
_entity_poly.type
_entity_poly.pdbx_seq_one_letter_code
_entity_poly.pdbx_strand_id
1 'polypeptide(L)' 'PNAPTGLYLNVSQIEQIVQKNPDNVVVVDEAYIDFGGESCIPLIKQYDNLLVCATFSKSRSMAGARLGFAVANQAL' A
#
# COMPACT_ATOMS: atom_id res chain seq x y z
N PRO A 1 -3.60 2.28 6.83
CA PRO A 1 -4.23 2.04 8.15
C PRO A 1 -4.80 0.63 8.22
N ASN A 2 -4.53 -0.09 9.31
CA ASN A 2 -4.96 -1.48 9.45
C ASN A 2 -6.47 -1.60 9.70
N ALA A 3 -7.11 -2.59 9.10
CA ALA A 3 -8.46 -3.00 9.46
C ALA A 3 -8.39 -4.28 10.34
N PRO A 4 -9.10 -4.35 11.49
CA PRO A 4 -10.09 -3.40 12.00
C PRO A 4 -9.53 -2.33 12.95
N THR A 5 -8.24 -2.36 13.29
CA THR A 5 -7.71 -1.58 14.42
C THR A 5 -7.58 -0.07 14.16
N GLY A 6 -7.60 0.36 12.91
CA GLY A 6 -7.37 1.75 12.49
C GLY A 6 -5.92 2.22 12.64
N LEU A 7 -5.03 1.40 13.20
CA LEU A 7 -3.65 1.80 13.47
C LEU A 7 -2.90 2.07 12.16
N TYR A 8 -2.23 3.21 12.11
CA TYR A 8 -1.37 3.62 11.01
C TYR A 8 0.07 3.21 11.29
N LEU A 9 0.71 2.55 10.32
CA LEU A 9 2.14 2.29 10.31
C LEU A 9 2.76 3.31 9.35
N ASN A 10 3.77 4.05 9.80
CA ASN A 10 4.37 5.09 8.97
C ASN A 10 5.25 4.50 7.85
N VAL A 11 5.56 5.31 6.83
CA VAL A 11 6.31 4.87 5.65
C VAL A 11 7.69 4.31 6.02
N SER A 12 8.39 4.90 6.99
CA SER A 12 9.73 4.43 7.38
C SER A 12 9.69 3.07 8.08
N GLN A 13 8.65 2.78 8.86
CA GLN A 13 8.42 1.45 9.43
C GLN A 13 8.09 0.41 8.36
N ILE A 14 7.28 0.78 7.35
CA ILE A 14 6.97 -0.09 6.21
C ILE A 14 8.25 -0.36 5.40
N GLU A 15 9.05 0.67 5.13
CA GLU A 15 10.32 0.55 4.42
C GLU A 15 11.28 -0.43 5.11
N GLN A 16 11.36 -0.42 6.44
CA GLN A 16 12.14 -1.41 7.18
C GLN A 16 11.67 -2.85 6.95
N ILE A 17 10.36 -3.07 6.75
CA ILE A 17 9.83 -4.40 6.40
C ILE A 17 10.27 -4.77 4.99
N VAL A 18 10.14 -3.85 4.03
CA VAL A 18 10.57 -4.06 2.63
C VAL A 18 12.05 -4.44 2.55
N GLN A 19 12.91 -3.68 3.24
CA GLN A 19 14.36 -3.91 3.29
C GLN A 19 14.74 -5.27 3.89
N LYS A 20 13.99 -5.76 4.87
CA LYS A 20 14.27 -7.03 5.57
C LYS A 20 13.78 -8.26 4.80
N ASN A 21 13.04 -8.08 3.72
CA ASN A 21 12.42 -9.17 2.96
C ASN A 21 12.78 -9.09 1.46
N PRO A 22 14.07 -9.03 1.07
CA PRO A 22 14.47 -8.77 -0.31
C PRO A 22 13.97 -9.83 -1.31
N ASP A 23 13.85 -11.09 -0.88
CA ASP A 23 13.43 -12.20 -1.73
C ASP A 23 11.90 -12.44 -1.72
N ASN A 24 11.14 -11.59 -1.02
CA ASN A 24 9.69 -11.73 -0.92
C ASN A 24 9.00 -10.44 -1.35
N VAL A 25 7.89 -10.59 -2.07
CA VAL A 25 7.02 -9.47 -2.38
C VAL A 25 6.33 -8.99 -1.11
N VAL A 26 6.54 -7.72 -0.76
CA VAL A 26 5.84 -7.04 0.32
C VAL A 26 4.65 -6.30 -0.27
N VAL A 27 3.45 -6.70 0.16
CA VAL A 27 2.20 -6.07 -0.27
C VAL A 27 1.70 -5.11 0.81
N VAL A 28 1.50 -3.86 0.43
CA VAL A 28 0.90 -2.82 1.29
C VAL A 28 -0.53 -2.56 0.82
N ASP A 29 -1.51 -2.89 1.66
CA ASP A 29 -2.92 -2.57 1.42
C ASP A 29 -3.25 -1.16 1.94
N GLU A 30 -3.47 -0.25 1.01
CA GLU A 30 -3.80 1.16 1.24
C GLU A 30 -5.30 1.45 1.06
N ALA A 31 -6.19 0.47 1.24
CA ALA A 31 -7.65 0.67 1.10
C ALA A 31 -8.23 1.83 1.93
N TYR A 32 -7.56 2.23 3.02
CA TYR A 32 -7.97 3.32 3.90
C TYR A 32 -6.96 4.48 3.99
N ILE A 33 -5.96 4.55 3.10
CA ILE A 33 -4.89 5.56 3.23
C ILE A 33 -5.40 7.00 3.09
N ASP A 34 -6.41 7.20 2.24
CA ASP A 34 -7.05 8.50 1.99
C ASP A 34 -7.70 9.12 3.24
N PHE A 35 -7.90 8.36 4.33
CA PHE A 35 -8.53 8.86 5.56
C PHE A 35 -7.55 9.38 6.60
N GLY A 36 -6.23 9.29 6.38
CA GLY A 36 -5.24 9.85 7.30
C GLY A 36 -3.94 9.06 7.36
N GLY A 37 -3.10 9.21 6.35
CA GLY A 37 -1.74 8.66 6.31
C GLY A 37 -1.01 9.08 5.03
N GLU A 38 0.22 8.60 4.88
CA GLU A 38 1.05 8.84 3.70
C GLU A 38 1.16 7.57 2.87
N SER A 39 0.98 7.70 1.56
CA SER A 39 1.09 6.56 0.64
C SER A 39 2.54 6.11 0.45
N CYS A 40 2.74 4.80 0.36
CA CYS A 40 4.00 4.15 0.03
C CYS A 40 4.29 4.16 -1.48
N ILE A 41 3.41 4.69 -2.33
CA ILE A 41 3.63 4.77 -3.79
C ILE A 41 4.99 5.38 -4.16
N PRO A 42 5.49 6.47 -3.54
CA PRO A 42 6.82 6.99 -3.86
C PRO A 42 7.96 5.99 -3.63
N LEU A 43 7.78 5.06 -2.68
CA LEU A 43 8.77 4.07 -2.28
C LEU A 43 9.00 2.98 -3.32
N ILE A 44 8.01 2.71 -4.20
CA ILE A 44 8.12 1.69 -5.25
C ILE A 44 9.25 1.98 -6.26
N LYS A 45 9.69 3.24 -6.35
CA LYS A 45 10.82 3.64 -7.22
C LYS A 45 12.17 3.17 -6.67
N GLN A 46 12.22 2.79 -5.39
CA GLN A 46 13.45 2.41 -4.69
C GLN A 46 13.54 0.91 -4.46
N TYR A 47 12.42 0.19 -4.47
CA TYR A 47 12.35 -1.22 -4.13
C TYR A 47 11.55 -1.99 -5.17
N ASP A 48 12.19 -3.01 -5.73
CA ASP A 48 11.60 -3.86 -6.75
C ASP A 48 10.72 -4.96 -6.16
N ASN A 49 10.70 -5.13 -4.83
CA ASN A 49 9.88 -6.14 -4.13
C ASN A 49 8.64 -5.53 -3.42
N LEU A 50 8.24 -4.29 -3.76
CA LEU A 50 7.11 -3.59 -3.13
C LEU A 50 5.93 -3.45 -4.09
N LEU A 51 4.75 -3.90 -3.63
CA LEU A 51 3.47 -3.71 -4.32
C LEU A 51 2.48 -2.97 -3.41
N VAL A 52 1.93 -1.86 -3.90
CA VAL A 52 0.94 -1.05 -3.17
C VAL A 52 -0.43 -1.23 -3.80
N CYS A 53 -1.41 -1.68 -3.03
CA CYS A 53 -2.79 -1.88 -3.46
C CYS A 53 -3.69 -0.77 -2.93
N ALA A 54 -4.67 -0.35 -3.74
CA ALA A 54 -5.73 0.55 -3.30
C ALA A 54 -7.06 0.24 -3.99
N THR A 55 -8.14 0.81 -3.45
CA THR A 55 -9.50 0.56 -3.94
C THR A 55 -10.31 1.83 -4.03
N PHE A 56 -11.23 1.87 -4.99
CA PHE A 56 -12.24 2.92 -5.08
C PHE A 56 -13.44 2.67 -4.15
N SER A 57 -13.45 1.57 -3.40
CA SER A 57 -14.60 1.16 -2.58
C SER A 57 -14.86 2.04 -1.36
N LYS A 58 -13.84 2.75 -0.86
CA LYS A 58 -13.88 3.43 0.45
C LYS A 58 -14.01 4.93 0.28
N SER A 59 -12.89 5.65 0.24
CA SER A 59 -12.81 7.11 0.11
C SER A 59 -13.49 7.67 -1.14
N ARG A 60 -13.72 6.84 -2.15
CA ARG A 60 -14.37 7.21 -3.42
C ARG A 60 -15.82 6.73 -3.52
N SER A 61 -16.40 6.09 -2.51
CA SER A 61 -17.79 5.62 -2.48
C SER A 61 -18.23 4.73 -3.66
N MET A 62 -17.30 4.04 -4.32
CA MET A 62 -17.59 3.19 -5.49
C MET A 62 -17.48 1.69 -5.17
N ALA A 63 -17.97 1.27 -3.99
CA ALA A 63 -17.91 -0.13 -3.58
C ALA A 63 -18.59 -1.07 -4.58
N GLY A 64 -19.69 -0.63 -5.21
CA GLY A 64 -20.43 -1.39 -6.22
C GLY A 64 -19.72 -1.48 -7.58
N ALA A 65 -18.79 -0.58 -7.91
CA ALA A 65 -18.06 -0.61 -9.18
C ALA A 65 -17.01 -1.74 -9.24
N ARG A 66 -16.67 -2.33 -8.09
CA ARG A 66 -15.68 -3.42 -7.97
C ARG A 66 -14.32 -3.08 -8.60
N LEU A 67 -13.89 -1.83 -8.47
CA LEU A 67 -12.63 -1.34 -9.02
C LEU A 67 -11.55 -1.18 -7.93
N GLY A 68 -10.38 -1.73 -8.21
CA GLY A 68 -9.16 -1.56 -7.44
C GLY A 68 -7.96 -1.48 -8.36
N PHE A 69 -6.81 -1.11 -7.81
CA PHE A 69 -5.57 -1.00 -8.55
C PHE A 69 -4.39 -1.41 -7.68
N ALA A 70 -3.29 -1.77 -8.33
CA ALA A 70 -2.00 -1.99 -7.71
C ALA A 70 -0.93 -1.19 -8.46
N VAL A 71 0.05 -0.68 -7.73
CA VAL A 71 1.20 0.05 -8.28
C VAL A 71 2.46 -0.57 -7.72
N ALA A 72 3.42 -0.83 -8.60
CA ALA A 72 4.70 -1.43 -8.26
C ALA A 72 5.79 -0.90 -9.21
N ASN A 73 7.05 -1.21 -8.89
CA ASN A 73 8.14 -1.07 -9.85
C ASN A 73 7.86 -1.96 -11.08
N GLN A 74 8.36 -1.57 -12.26
CA GLN A 74 8.29 -2.41 -13.45
C GLN A 74 9.09 -3.71 -13.31
N ALA A 75 10.13 -3.71 -12.47
CA ALA A 75 10.98 -4.87 -12.21
C ALA A 75 10.40 -5.89 -11.22
N LEU A 76 9.26 -5.58 -10.58
CA LEU A 76 8.57 -6.50 -9.66
C LEU A 76 8.09 -7.78 -10.36
#